data_AF-A0A553FSE6-F1
#
_entry.id   AF-A0A553FSE6-F1
#
_cell.length_a   1.000
_cell.length_b   1.000
_cell.length_c   1.000
_cell.angle_alpha   90.00
_cell.angle_beta   90.00
_cell.angle_gamma   90.00
#
_symmetry.space_group_name_H-M   'P 1'
#
loop_
_entity.id
_entity.type
_entity.pdbx_description
1 polymer ?
#
loop_
_entity_poly.entity_id
_entity_poly.type
_entity_poly.pdbx_seq_one_letter_code
_entity_poly.pdbx_strand_id
1 'polypeptide(L)'
;MKNKIVRYLLAVLMGSVVSIQYSCRDEFERELKMRSFFKVHEGNEDNIYFQNEPVQFYNYSLHATGYLWDFNDGTSTSTEKEPIHTFTEEGKYGVSLKVSNGVEEVVFTDTLTIVVEPG
;
A
#
# COMPACT_ATOMS: atom_id res chain seq x y z
N MET A 1 -27.74 -18.06 10.23
CA MET A 1 -28.14 -19.47 10.02
C MET A 1 -29.21 -19.48 8.94
N LYS A 2 -29.09 -20.06 7.74
CA LYS A 2 -28.20 -21.08 7.15
C LYS A 2 -28.20 -20.90 5.62
N ASN A 3 -27.00 -21.01 5.04
CA ASN A 3 -26.64 -21.73 3.82
C ASN A 3 -27.17 -21.33 2.42
N LYS A 4 -26.19 -20.87 1.62
CA LYS A 4 -25.75 -21.40 0.31
C LYS A 4 -26.82 -21.53 -0.78
N ILE A 5 -26.57 -20.89 -1.92
CA ILE A 5 -26.34 -21.57 -3.22
C ILE A 5 -25.94 -20.51 -4.25
N VAL A 6 -24.70 -20.65 -4.75
CA VAL A 6 -24.17 -19.99 -5.94
C VAL A 6 -25.05 -20.35 -7.14
N ARG A 7 -25.64 -19.34 -7.80
CA ARG A 7 -26.26 -19.49 -9.13
C ARG A 7 -25.99 -18.24 -9.95
N TYR A 8 -24.87 -18.23 -10.66
CA TYR A 8 -24.75 -17.45 -11.89
C TYR A 8 -25.32 -18.31 -13.01
N LEU A 9 -26.45 -17.92 -13.59
CA LEU A 9 -26.90 -18.43 -14.89
C LEU A 9 -27.54 -17.30 -15.72
N LEU A 10 -27.19 -17.35 -17.01
CA LEU A 10 -27.42 -16.44 -18.12
C LEU A 10 -28.83 -15.86 -18.32
N ALA A 11 -28.80 -14.65 -18.93
CA ALA A 11 -29.78 -14.04 -19.84
C ALA A 11 -31.05 -13.46 -19.17
N VAL A 12 -31.61 -12.32 -19.57
CA VAL A 12 -31.95 -11.87 -20.93
C VAL A 12 -32.04 -10.34 -20.99
N LEU A 13 -31.68 -9.81 -22.16
CA LEU A 13 -31.86 -8.45 -22.65
C LEU A 13 -33.34 -7.99 -22.63
N MET A 14 -33.53 -6.68 -22.45
CA MET A 14 -34.62 -5.82 -22.95
C MET A 14 -35.41 -5.08 -21.85
N GLY A 15 -35.27 -3.75 -21.88
CA GLY A 15 -36.36 -2.85 -21.54
C GLY A 15 -36.35 -2.25 -20.14
N SER A 16 -36.11 -0.94 -20.11
CA SER A 16 -36.72 0.01 -19.18
C SER A 16 -36.07 0.20 -17.81
N VAL A 17 -35.33 1.31 -17.75
CA VAL A 17 -35.06 2.21 -16.62
C VAL A 17 -35.81 1.88 -15.32
N VAL A 18 -35.08 1.40 -14.30
CA VAL A 18 -35.43 1.60 -12.89
C VAL A 18 -34.58 2.75 -12.37
N SER A 19 -35.30 3.78 -11.97
CA SER A 19 -34.88 5.10 -11.50
C SER A 19 -34.16 5.07 -10.15
N ILE A 20 -33.05 5.83 -10.09
CA ILE A 20 -32.44 6.47 -8.92
C ILE A 20 -32.16 5.56 -7.71
N GLN A 21 -30.92 5.03 -7.63
CA GLN A 21 -30.00 5.12 -6.49
C GLN A 21 -28.86 4.09 -6.64
N TYR A 22 -28.06 4.22 -7.70
CA TYR A 22 -26.76 3.53 -7.84
C TYR A 22 -25.78 4.39 -8.64
N SER A 23 -25.67 5.69 -8.33
CA SER A 23 -24.62 6.54 -8.93
C SER A 23 -23.23 6.30 -8.31
N CYS A 24 -23.09 5.43 -7.32
CA CYS A 24 -21.85 4.69 -7.13
C CYS A 24 -21.96 3.39 -7.92
N ARG A 25 -22.10 3.51 -9.25
CA ARG A 25 -21.74 2.41 -10.13
C ARG A 25 -20.23 2.36 -10.07
N ASP A 26 -19.76 1.53 -9.16
CA ASP A 26 -18.39 1.03 -9.06
C ASP A 26 -17.63 1.18 -10.39
N GLU A 27 -16.72 2.16 -10.42
CA GLU A 27 -15.51 2.10 -11.22
C GLU A 27 -14.50 1.10 -10.58
N PHE A 28 -14.96 0.27 -9.65
CA PHE A 28 -14.15 -0.41 -8.65
C PHE A 28 -13.52 -1.74 -9.11
N GLU A 29 -13.86 -2.29 -10.29
CA GLU A 29 -13.31 -3.59 -10.69
C GLU A 29 -13.00 -3.64 -12.19
N ARG A 30 -12.19 -2.70 -12.71
CA ARG A 30 -11.77 -2.79 -14.12
C ARG A 30 -10.31 -2.87 -14.47
N GLU A 31 -9.36 -2.66 -13.57
CA GLU A 31 -8.00 -3.13 -13.86
C GLU A 31 -7.32 -3.55 -12.55
N LEU A 32 -6.97 -4.84 -12.42
CA LEU A 32 -6.02 -5.35 -11.44
C LEU A 32 -4.63 -4.75 -11.76
N LYS A 33 -4.49 -3.43 -11.63
CA LYS A 33 -3.24 -2.72 -11.87
C LYS A 33 -2.29 -3.02 -10.74
N MET A 34 -1.01 -3.16 -11.07
CA MET A 34 0.01 -3.13 -10.04
C MET A 34 -0.10 -1.82 -9.26
N ARG A 35 -0.09 -1.94 -7.94
CA ARG A 35 -0.15 -0.81 -7.03
C ARG A 35 1.01 -0.93 -6.07
N SER A 36 1.78 0.14 -5.91
CA SER A 36 2.72 0.27 -4.80
C SER A 36 2.03 0.98 -3.63
N PHE A 37 2.07 0.38 -2.45
CA PHE A 37 1.53 0.97 -1.22
C PHE A 37 2.15 0.27 0.00
N PHE A 38 2.56 1.05 1.01
CA PHE A 38 3.06 0.51 2.27
C PHE A 38 2.53 1.30 3.46
N LYS A 39 2.71 0.75 4.66
CA LYS A 39 2.54 1.45 5.93
C LYS A 39 3.71 1.17 6.86
N VAL A 40 3.92 2.06 7.80
CA VAL A 40 4.89 1.90 8.87
C VAL A 40 4.15 1.68 10.17
N HIS A 41 4.40 0.55 10.84
CA HIS A 41 3.76 0.11 12.08
C HIS A 41 2.21 0.23 12.14
N GLU A 42 1.56 -0.29 13.18
CA GLU A 42 0.14 0.00 13.38
C GLU A 42 -0.02 1.42 13.96
N GLY A 43 -0.38 2.38 13.10
CA GLY A 43 -1.30 3.44 13.52
C GLY A 43 -0.73 4.74 14.09
N ASN A 44 0.26 5.38 13.43
CA ASN A 44 0.37 6.83 13.55
C ASN A 44 -0.06 7.49 12.23
N GLU A 45 -1.21 8.18 12.22
CA GLU A 45 -1.65 8.97 11.07
C GLU A 45 -0.64 10.05 10.69
N ASP A 46 0.21 10.45 11.64
CA ASP A 46 1.23 11.49 11.44
C ASP A 46 2.59 10.94 11.00
N ASN A 47 2.78 9.61 10.92
CA ASN A 47 4.06 8.98 10.53
C ASN A 47 5.28 9.52 11.33
N ILE A 48 5.13 9.75 12.63
CA ILE A 48 6.20 10.22 13.52
C ILE A 48 6.80 9.03 14.30
N TYR A 49 8.13 8.89 14.27
CA TYR A 49 8.90 7.84 14.93
C TYR A 49 10.14 8.41 15.64
N PHE A 50 10.79 7.59 16.46
CA PHE A 50 12.01 7.98 17.17
C PHE A 50 13.27 7.48 16.47
N GLN A 51 14.34 8.28 16.54
CA GLN A 51 15.66 7.87 16.08
C GLN A 51 16.17 6.66 16.88
N ASN A 52 17.00 5.83 16.26
CA ASN A 52 17.59 4.61 16.83
C ASN A 52 16.60 3.52 17.24
N GLU A 53 15.30 3.70 17.01
CA GLU A 53 14.28 2.67 17.19
C GLU A 53 14.05 1.90 15.89
N PRO A 54 13.83 0.56 15.94
CA PRO A 54 13.52 -0.23 14.77
C PRO A 54 12.13 0.09 14.23
N VAL A 55 12.06 0.42 12.95
CA VAL A 55 10.85 0.77 12.22
C VAL A 55 10.49 -0.38 11.27
N GLN A 56 9.35 -1.03 11.52
CA GLN A 56 8.83 -2.10 10.66
C GLN A 56 7.98 -1.52 9.53
N PHE A 57 8.32 -1.91 8.29
CA PHE A 57 7.58 -1.57 7.09
C PHE A 57 6.70 -2.74 6.64
N TYR A 58 5.43 -2.45 6.36
CA TYR A 58 4.44 -3.41 5.88
C TYR A 58 4.05 -3.09 4.45
N ASN A 59 4.26 -4.05 3.56
CA ASN A 59 3.95 -3.91 2.15
C ASN A 59 2.53 -4.38 1.86
N TYR A 60 1.71 -3.46 1.33
CA TYR A 60 0.33 -3.70 0.91
C TYR A 60 0.15 -3.58 -0.62
N SER A 61 1.26 -3.62 -1.34
CA SER A 61 1.28 -3.58 -2.81
C SER A 61 0.57 -4.79 -3.41
N LEU A 62 -0.12 -4.58 -4.53
CA LEU A 62 -0.84 -5.62 -5.24
C LEU A 62 -0.13 -5.96 -6.56
N HIS A 63 -0.14 -7.24 -6.92
CA HIS A 63 0.42 -7.78 -8.17
C HIS A 63 1.93 -7.60 -8.36
N ALA A 64 2.67 -7.32 -7.29
CA ALA A 64 4.12 -7.23 -7.31
C ALA A 64 4.80 -8.58 -7.01
N THR A 65 5.94 -8.83 -7.66
CA THR A 65 6.83 -9.97 -7.41
C THR A 65 8.23 -9.56 -6.96
N GLY A 66 8.59 -8.27 -7.09
CA GLY A 66 9.85 -7.70 -6.62
C GLY A 66 9.65 -6.38 -5.87
N TYR A 67 10.58 -6.10 -4.95
CA TYR A 67 10.54 -4.96 -4.03
C TYR A 67 11.92 -4.31 -3.97
N LEU A 68 11.95 -2.98 -3.92
CA LEU A 68 13.13 -2.19 -3.64
C LEU A 68 12.74 -1.01 -2.76
N TRP A 69 13.26 -0.99 -1.55
CA TRP A 69 13.07 0.05 -0.56
C TRP A 69 14.25 1.01 -0.59
N ASP A 70 13.95 2.29 -0.68
CA ASP A 70 14.90 3.39 -0.49
C ASP A 70 14.43 4.25 0.68
N PHE A 71 15.15 4.17 1.79
CA PHE A 71 14.82 4.90 3.02
C PHE A 71 15.18 6.38 2.94
N ASN A 72 15.92 6.81 1.90
CA ASN A 72 16.34 8.20 1.67
C ASN A 72 17.10 8.83 2.85
N ASP A 73 17.79 8.01 3.64
CA ASP A 73 18.60 8.41 4.79
C ASP A 73 20.11 8.23 4.55
N GLY A 74 20.50 7.87 3.33
CA GLY A 74 21.89 7.60 2.94
C GLY A 74 22.37 6.17 3.21
N THR A 75 21.53 5.31 3.80
CA THR A 75 21.83 3.88 3.96
C THR A 75 21.55 3.09 2.68
N SER A 76 21.96 1.82 2.65
CA SER A 76 21.73 0.93 1.51
C SER A 76 20.26 0.55 1.37
N THR A 77 19.78 0.41 0.14
CA THR A 77 18.43 -0.08 -0.19
C THR A 77 18.18 -1.52 0.29
N SER A 78 16.92 -1.88 0.56
CA SER A 78 16.49 -3.25 0.88
C SER A 78 15.63 -3.88 -0.23
N THR A 79 15.77 -5.20 -0.44
CA THR A 79 14.93 -5.98 -1.37
C THR A 79 13.95 -6.92 -0.64
N GLU A 80 13.91 -6.84 0.69
CA GLU A 80 12.97 -7.61 1.49
C GLU A 80 11.53 -7.16 1.23
N LYS A 81 10.58 -8.08 1.39
CA LYS A 81 9.17 -7.75 1.20
C LYS A 81 8.67 -6.77 2.27
N GLU A 82 9.10 -6.94 3.51
CA GLU A 82 8.66 -6.21 4.70
C GLU A 82 9.87 -5.96 5.62
N PRO A 83 10.76 -5.00 5.27
CA PRO A 83 12.00 -4.78 6.00
C PRO A 83 11.76 -4.12 7.37
N ILE A 84 12.74 -4.31 8.25
CA ILE A 84 12.96 -3.48 9.43
C ILE A 84 14.12 -2.54 9.13
N HIS A 85 13.97 -1.25 9.43
CA HIS A 85 15.01 -0.25 9.25
C HIS A 85 15.16 0.64 10.49
N THR A 86 16.35 1.15 10.75
CA THR A 86 16.62 2.04 11.88
C THR A 86 17.24 3.34 11.37
N PHE A 87 16.54 4.45 11.61
CA PHE A 87 17.02 5.80 11.28
C PHE A 87 17.87 6.34 12.42
N THR A 88 19.11 6.72 12.15
CA THR A 88 20.06 7.17 13.18
C THR A 88 20.08 8.68 13.42
N GLU A 89 19.49 9.44 12.51
CA GLU A 89 19.41 10.90 12.58
C GLU A 89 17.95 11.35 12.59
N GLU A 90 17.67 12.47 13.27
CA GLU A 90 16.37 13.12 13.19
C GLU A 90 16.19 13.79 11.82
N GLY A 91 14.95 13.85 11.34
CA GLY A 91 14.68 14.43 10.03
C GLY A 91 13.38 13.97 9.40
N LYS A 92 13.14 14.44 8.18
CA LYS A 92 12.05 13.97 7.33
C LYS A 92 12.60 13.11 6.21
N TYR A 93 12.12 11.88 6.11
CA TYR A 93 12.59 10.90 5.14
C TYR A 93 11.46 10.51 4.20
N GLY A 94 11.67 10.73 2.90
CA GLY A 94 10.75 10.29 1.86
C GLY A 94 10.99 8.83 1.53
N VAL A 95 10.49 7.91 2.36
CA VAL A 95 10.70 6.47 2.15
C VAL A 95 9.95 6.01 0.91
N SER A 96 10.66 5.37 -0.01
CA SER A 96 10.14 4.94 -1.29
C SER A 96 10.14 3.43 -1.41
N LEU A 97 8.98 2.86 -1.73
CA LEU A 97 8.83 1.47 -2.16
C LEU A 97 8.61 1.44 -3.67
N LYS A 98 9.61 0.93 -4.39
CA LYS A 98 9.46 0.51 -5.78
C LYS A 98 9.08 -0.95 -5.84
N VAL A 99 7.97 -1.25 -6.50
CA VAL A 99 7.54 -2.62 -6.77
C VAL A 99 7.59 -2.92 -8.26
N SER A 100 7.83 -4.19 -8.60
CA SER A 100 7.83 -4.67 -9.98
C SER A 100 7.13 -6.02 -10.08
N ASN A 101 6.53 -6.28 -11.24
CA ASN A 101 6.00 -7.59 -11.64
C ASN A 101 6.80 -8.23 -12.80
N GLY A 102 7.97 -7.67 -13.11
CA GLY A 102 8.82 -8.08 -14.25
C GLY A 102 8.42 -7.49 -15.60
N VAL A 103 7.32 -6.75 -15.68
CA VAL A 103 6.86 -6.05 -16.89
C VAL A 103 6.83 -4.54 -16.66
N GLU A 104 6.30 -4.13 -15.52
CA GLU A 104 6.21 -2.74 -15.10
C GLU A 104 6.87 -2.53 -13.74
N GLU A 105 7.13 -1.26 -13.42
CA GLU A 105 7.57 -0.80 -12.12
C GLU A 105 6.66 0.35 -11.65
N VAL A 106 6.29 0.34 -10.37
CA VAL A 106 5.52 1.42 -9.74
C VAL A 106 6.25 1.83 -8.47
N VAL A 107 6.41 3.13 -8.28
CA VAL A 107 7.01 3.71 -7.07
C VAL A 107 5.92 4.38 -6.26
N PHE A 108 5.94 4.16 -4.96
CA PHE A 108 5.16 4.90 -3.98
C PHE A 108 6.11 5.45 -2.91
N THR A 109 5.94 6.71 -2.57
CA THR A 109 6.76 7.40 -1.57
C THR A 109 5.84 7.96 -0.49
N ASP A 110 6.18 7.69 0.76
CA ASP A 110 5.54 8.29 1.93
C ASP A 110 6.59 8.96 2.81
N THR A 111 6.19 10.02 3.51
CA THR A 111 7.10 10.79 4.36
C THR A 111 6.99 10.32 5.80
N LEU A 112 8.14 9.98 6.39
CA LEU A 112 8.29 9.73 7.82
C LEU A 112 8.99 10.92 8.48
N THR A 113 8.59 11.25 9.70
CA THR A 113 9.32 12.20 10.54
C THR A 113 9.98 11.44 11.68
N ILE A 114 11.31 11.52 11.76
CA ILE A 114 12.11 10.94 12.85
C ILE A 114 12.48 12.06 13.82
N VAL A 115 12.22 11.84 15.10
CA VAL A 115 12.51 12.80 16.17
C VAL A 115 13.40 12.15 17.24
N VAL A 116 14.08 12.98 18.03
CA VAL A 116 14.83 12.52 19.20
C VAL A 116 13.86 12.14 20.32
N GLU A 117 14.12 11.05 21.04
CA GLU A 117 13.35 10.72 22.25
C GLU A 117 13.49 11.84 23.30
N PRO A 118 12.38 12.24 23.94
CA PRO A 118 12.48 13.11 25.11
C PRO A 118 13.16 12.34 26.25
N GLY A 119 14.29 12.85 26.71
CA GLY A 119 15.05 12.30 27.84
C GLY A 119 14.37 12.47 29.20
#